data_AF-A0A7S3BVK8-F1
#
_entry.id   AF-A0A7S3BVK8-F1
#
_cell.length_a   1.000
_cell.length_b   1.000
_cell.length_c   1.000
_cell.angle_alpha   90.00
_cell.angle_beta   90.00
_cell.angle_gamma   90.00
#
_symmetry.space_group_name_H-M   'P 1'
#
loop_
_entity.id
_entity.type
_entity.pdbx_description
1 polymer ?
#
loop_
_entity_poly.entity_id
_entity_poly.type
_entity_poly.pdbx_seq_one_letter_code
_entity_poly.pdbx_strand_id
1 'polypeptide(L)'
;GGLVPQTPVQVAGALAAFLSAINIGGGFLVTSRMLDMFKRPGDPAGHNYLYGLPAAALIGGYAAGQGLAGGDMHSMAYLASGVACIGSIGGLASQATARTGNALGMVGVAGGGGPPPRRRPRAP
;
A
#
# COMPACT_ATOMS: atom_id res chain seq x y z
N GLY A 1 21.28 -5.92 -18.10
CA GLY A 1 20.86 -6.90 -17.08
C GLY A 1 20.01 -7.94 -17.77
N GLY A 2 20.35 -9.22 -17.64
CA GLY A 2 19.48 -10.29 -18.13
C GLY A 2 18.21 -10.40 -17.30
N LEU A 3 17.17 -11.05 -17.84
CA LEU A 3 15.88 -11.27 -17.15
C LEU A 3 16.00 -12.24 -15.96
N VAL A 4 17.08 -13.00 -15.89
CA VAL A 4 17.36 -14.00 -14.85
C VAL A 4 18.69 -13.69 -14.15
N PRO A 5 18.78 -13.88 -12.82
CA PRO A 5 20.00 -13.62 -12.07
C PRO A 5 21.13 -14.56 -12.51
N GLN A 6 22.33 -14.01 -12.71
CA GLN A 6 23.51 -14.72 -13.20
C GLN A 6 24.58 -14.90 -12.13
N THR A 7 24.48 -14.19 -10.99
CA THR A 7 25.47 -14.24 -9.91
C THR A 7 24.80 -14.59 -8.58
N PRO A 8 25.54 -15.18 -7.62
CA PRO A 8 25.00 -15.49 -6.29
C PRO A 8 24.41 -14.26 -5.57
N VAL A 9 25.00 -13.07 -5.76
CA VAL A 9 24.51 -11.81 -5.19
C VAL A 9 23.17 -11.40 -5.81
N GLN A 10 23.00 -11.59 -7.12
CA GLN A 10 21.72 -11.31 -7.80
C GLN A 10 20.61 -12.26 -7.34
N VAL A 11 20.95 -13.54 -7.11
CA VAL A 11 20.00 -14.52 -6.53
C VAL A 11 19.59 -14.10 -5.12
N ALA A 12 20.55 -13.73 -4.26
CA ALA A 12 20.25 -13.26 -2.91
C ALA A 12 19.37 -11.99 -2.92
N GLY A 13 19.65 -11.03 -3.80
CA GLY A 13 18.83 -9.82 -3.96
C GLY A 13 17.40 -10.12 -4.43
N ALA A 14 17.24 -11.01 -5.41
CA ALA A 14 15.92 -11.43 -5.90
C ALA A 14 15.11 -12.14 -4.81
N LEU A 15 15.74 -13.03 -4.03
CA LEU A 15 15.11 -13.70 -2.89
C LEU A 15 14.72 -12.70 -1.78
N ALA A 16 15.60 -11.75 -1.45
CA ALA A 16 15.30 -10.71 -0.46
C ALA A 16 14.10 -9.85 -0.88
N ALA A 17 14.04 -9.42 -2.14
CA ALA A 17 12.90 -8.68 -2.68
C ALA A 17 11.61 -9.50 -2.64
N PHE A 18 11.67 -10.78 -2.98
CA PHE A 18 10.53 -11.70 -2.95
C PHE A 18 9.98 -11.90 -1.53
N LEU A 19 10.85 -12.17 -0.55
CA LEU A 19 10.46 -12.33 0.85
C LEU A 19 9.88 -11.02 1.43
N SER A 20 10.46 -9.88 1.06
CA SER A 20 9.93 -8.56 1.43
C SER A 20 8.52 -8.32 0.88
N ALA A 21 8.27 -8.69 -0.39
CA ALA A 21 6.95 -8.58 -0.99
C ALA A 21 5.90 -9.43 -0.26
N ILE A 22 6.26 -10.64 0.19
CA ILE A 22 5.39 -11.49 1.03
C ILE A 22 5.08 -10.80 2.36
N ASN A 23 6.08 -10.24 3.03
CA ASN A 23 5.89 -9.57 4.31
C ASN A 23 4.95 -8.36 4.18
N ILE A 24 5.17 -7.51 3.17
CA ILE A 24 4.33 -6.35 2.88
C ILE A 24 2.89 -6.76 2.57
N GLY A 25 2.70 -7.66 1.59
CA GLY A 25 1.37 -8.08 1.15
C GLY A 25 0.60 -8.83 2.24
N GLY A 26 1.28 -9.72 2.94
CA GLY A 26 0.72 -10.47 4.08
C GLY A 26 0.36 -9.57 5.25
N GLY A 27 1.24 -8.64 5.62
CA GLY A 27 1.02 -7.69 6.70
C GLY A 27 -0.24 -6.84 6.50
N PHE A 28 -0.37 -6.18 5.34
CA PHE A 28 -1.55 -5.36 5.04
C PHE A 28 -2.85 -6.19 4.94
N LEU A 29 -2.79 -7.43 4.45
CA LEU A 29 -3.95 -8.33 4.41
C LEU A 29 -4.41 -8.71 5.82
N VAL A 30 -3.48 -9.08 6.71
CA VAL A 30 -3.79 -9.45 8.09
C VAL A 30 -4.34 -8.24 8.84
N THR A 31 -3.71 -7.06 8.71
CA THR A 31 -4.21 -5.82 9.31
C THR A 31 -5.63 -5.50 8.85
N SER A 32 -5.92 -5.64 7.56
CA SER A 32 -7.28 -5.43 7.04
C SER A 32 -8.30 -6.37 7.71
N ARG A 33 -7.97 -7.65 7.87
CA ARG A 33 -8.86 -8.62 8.54
C ARG A 33 -9.02 -8.35 10.02
N MET A 34 -7.95 -7.92 10.69
CA MET A 34 -8.00 -7.51 12.09
C MET A 34 -8.92 -6.30 12.27
N LEU A 35 -8.79 -5.29 11.40
CA LEU A 35 -9.62 -4.09 11.46
C LEU A 35 -11.09 -4.32 11.09
N ASP A 36 -11.37 -5.34 10.28
CA ASP A 36 -12.73 -5.76 9.98
C ASP A 36 -13.43 -6.42 11.19
N MET A 37 -12.69 -6.91 12.20
CA MET A 37 -13.29 -7.43 13.44
C MET A 37 -13.94 -6.33 14.30
N PHE A 38 -13.54 -5.07 14.13
CA PHE A 38 -14.12 -3.93 14.84
C PHE A 38 -15.35 -3.34 14.15
N LYS A 39 -15.74 -3.85 12.97
CA LYS A 39 -16.98 -3.41 12.31
C LYS A 39 -18.18 -4.00 13.02
N ARG A 40 -19.16 -3.14 13.30
CA ARG A 40 -20.45 -3.58 13.86
C ARG A 40 -21.43 -3.91 12.73
N PRO A 41 -22.29 -4.93 12.90
CA PRO A 41 -23.41 -5.15 11.99
C PRO A 41 -24.29 -3.89 11.93
N GLY A 42 -24.39 -3.26 10.76
CA GLY A 42 -25.10 -1.99 10.54
C GLY A 42 -24.22 -0.76 10.32
N ASP A 43 -22.89 -0.87 10.46
CA ASP A 43 -22.00 0.23 10.09
C ASP A 43 -22.10 0.55 8.59
N PRO A 44 -22.09 1.84 8.19
CA PRO A 44 -22.13 2.22 6.79
C PRO A 44 -20.94 1.63 6.02
N ALA A 45 -21.18 1.30 4.74
CA ALA A 45 -20.15 0.72 3.90
C ALA A 45 -18.94 1.66 3.80
N GLY A 46 -17.76 1.16 4.16
CA GLY A 46 -16.52 1.91 4.06
C GLY A 46 -16.12 2.14 2.60
N HIS A 47 -15.78 3.38 2.24
CA HIS A 47 -15.39 3.77 0.88
C HIS A 47 -13.86 3.64 0.67
N ASN A 48 -13.25 2.59 1.22
CA ASN A 48 -11.79 2.45 1.23
C ASN A 48 -11.18 2.34 -0.19
N TYR A 49 -11.98 1.95 -1.18
CA TYR A 49 -11.57 1.93 -2.58
C TYR A 49 -11.19 3.32 -3.12
N LEU A 50 -11.73 4.41 -2.54
CA LEU A 50 -11.38 5.78 -2.90
C LEU A 50 -9.92 6.11 -2.61
N TYR A 51 -9.28 5.41 -1.66
CA TYR A 51 -7.83 5.54 -1.41
C TYR A 51 -6.97 4.98 -2.56
N GLY A 52 -7.57 4.30 -3.54
CA GLY A 52 -6.91 4.02 -4.82
C GLY A 52 -6.60 5.29 -5.62
N LEU A 53 -7.38 6.36 -5.47
CA LEU A 53 -7.15 7.64 -6.17
C LEU A 53 -5.83 8.31 -5.76
N PRO A 54 -5.53 8.56 -4.46
CA PRO A 54 -4.24 9.14 -4.08
C PRO A 54 -3.06 8.23 -4.42
N ALA A 55 -3.22 6.89 -4.37
CA ALA A 55 -2.20 5.96 -4.85
C ALA A 55 -1.92 6.12 -6.34
N ALA A 56 -2.97 6.14 -7.16
CA ALA A 56 -2.84 6.34 -8.59
C ALA A 56 -2.25 7.71 -8.93
N ALA A 57 -2.63 8.76 -8.20
CA ALA A 57 -2.08 10.10 -8.37
C ALA A 57 -0.58 10.15 -8.05
N LEU A 58 -0.13 9.49 -6.98
CA LEU A 58 1.28 9.48 -6.58
C LEU A 58 2.14 8.70 -7.60
N ILE A 59 1.69 7.52 -8.01
CA ILE A 59 2.39 6.69 -9.01
C ILE A 59 2.37 7.36 -10.39
N GLY A 60 1.20 7.82 -10.82
CA GLY A 60 1.00 8.47 -12.12
C GLY A 60 1.74 9.80 -12.20
N GLY A 61 1.71 10.61 -11.14
CA GLY A 61 2.47 11.86 -11.04
C GLY A 61 3.98 11.64 -11.07
N TYR A 62 4.49 10.62 -10.38
CA TYR A 62 5.89 10.22 -10.46
C TYR A 62 6.28 9.78 -11.88
N ALA A 63 5.52 8.88 -12.50
CA ALA A 63 5.80 8.40 -13.86
C ALA A 63 5.73 9.53 -14.90
N ALA A 64 4.74 10.41 -14.79
CA ALA A 64 4.59 11.59 -15.65
C ALA A 64 5.73 12.59 -15.42
N GLY A 65 6.15 12.83 -14.17
CA GLY A 65 7.26 13.73 -13.85
C GLY A 65 8.58 13.25 -14.43
N GLN A 66 8.89 11.97 -14.27
CA GLN A 66 10.10 11.35 -14.84
C GLN A 66 10.07 11.37 -16.38
N GLY A 67 8.90 11.12 -17.00
CA GLY A 67 8.76 11.00 -18.44
C GLY A 67 8.57 12.32 -19.20
N LEU A 68 7.92 13.31 -18.60
CA LEU A 68 7.55 14.58 -19.26
C LEU A 68 8.40 15.77 -18.80
N ALA A 69 8.80 15.81 -17.53
CA ALA A 69 9.49 16.97 -16.96
C ALA A 69 11.02 16.83 -16.93
N GLY A 70 11.55 15.62 -17.20
CA GLY A 70 12.99 15.35 -17.22
C GLY A 70 13.71 15.59 -15.88
N GLY A 71 12.97 15.87 -14.81
CA GLY A 71 13.49 16.11 -13.46
C GLY A 71 13.61 14.81 -12.67
N ASP A 72 14.62 14.74 -11.80
CA ASP A 72 14.77 13.65 -10.83
C ASP A 72 13.70 13.76 -9.72
N MET A 73 12.59 13.03 -9.90
CA MET A 73 11.48 12.97 -8.95
C MET A 73 11.71 11.97 -7.81
N HIS A 74 12.84 11.23 -7.77
CA HIS A 74 13.05 10.16 -6.78
C HIS A 74 13.00 10.68 -5.34
N SER A 75 13.65 11.82 -5.07
CA SER A 75 13.68 12.43 -3.74
C SER A 75 12.28 12.86 -3.27
N MET A 76 11.45 13.38 -4.18
CA MET A 76 10.07 13.77 -3.87
C MET A 76 9.17 12.55 -3.66
N ALA A 77 9.38 11.50 -4.44
CA ALA A 77 8.66 10.23 -4.26
C ALA A 77 8.99 9.58 -2.91
N TYR A 78 10.26 9.57 -2.50
CA TYR A 78 10.66 9.09 -1.17
C TYR A 78 10.08 9.93 -0.03
N LEU A 79 10.05 11.25 -0.18
CA LEU A 79 9.41 12.14 0.78
C LEU A 79 7.90 11.84 0.89
N ALA A 80 7.21 11.73 -0.24
CA ALA A 80 5.77 11.46 -0.27
C ALA A 80 5.43 10.09 0.34
N SER A 81 6.22 9.05 0.03
CA SER A 81 6.08 7.73 0.64
C SER A 81 6.34 7.77 2.15
N GLY A 82 7.38 8.46 2.60
CA GLY A 82 7.70 8.64 4.02
C GLY A 82 6.56 9.33 4.79
N VAL A 83 6.03 10.42 4.27
CA VAL A 83 4.88 11.14 4.86
C VAL A 83 3.63 10.24 4.89
N ALA A 84 3.35 9.49 3.83
CA ALA A 84 2.22 8.56 3.81
C ALA A 84 2.36 7.44 4.85
N CYS A 85 3.57 6.88 5.03
CA CYS A 85 3.85 5.87 6.04
C CYS A 85 3.70 6.42 7.48
N ILE A 86 4.21 7.63 7.75
CA ILE A 86 4.03 8.29 9.05
C ILE A 86 2.54 8.56 9.30
N GLY A 87 1.83 9.10 8.29
CA GLY A 87 0.39 9.33 8.34
C GLY A 87 -0.42 8.04 8.55
N SER A 88 0.02 6.92 7.99
CA SER A 88 -0.57 5.60 8.21
C SER A 88 -0.50 5.19 9.68
N ILE A 89 0.68 5.31 10.30
CA ILE A 89 0.87 5.00 11.72
C ILE A 89 0.01 5.93 12.59
N GLY A 90 -0.03 7.23 12.26
CA GLY A 90 -0.91 8.18 12.94
C GLY A 90 -2.39 7.82 12.79
N GLY A 91 -2.83 7.40 11.60
CA GLY A 91 -4.20 6.98 11.33
C GLY A 91 -4.59 5.69 12.03
N LEU A 92 -3.64 4.80 12.31
CA LEU A 92 -3.86 3.57 13.09
C LEU A 92 -4.07 3.83 14.59
N ALA A 93 -3.73 5.01 15.10
CA ALA A 93 -3.83 5.33 16.53
C ALA A 93 -5.26 5.48 17.06
N SER A 94 -6.26 5.61 16.18
CA SER A 94 -7.68 5.68 16.55
C SER A 94 -8.48 4.65 15.76
N GLN A 95 -9.40 3.95 16.43
CA GLN A 95 -10.27 2.97 15.77
C GLN A 95 -11.13 3.59 14.67
N ALA A 96 -11.51 4.86 14.80
CA ALA A 96 -12.29 5.58 13.80
C ALA A 96 -11.51 5.74 12.48
N THR A 97 -10.20 5.97 12.57
CA THR A 97 -9.33 6.23 11.41
C THR A 97 -8.49 5.03 11.00
N ALA A 98 -8.47 3.94 11.78
CA ALA A 98 -7.55 2.82 11.57
C ALA A 98 -7.66 2.18 10.18
N ARG A 99 -8.87 2.08 9.62
CA ARG A 99 -9.07 1.58 8.25
C ARG A 99 -8.49 2.50 7.19
N THR A 100 -8.64 3.81 7.37
CA THR A 100 -8.03 4.84 6.53
C THR A 100 -6.51 4.84 6.68
N GLY A 101 -6.00 4.70 7.92
CA GLY A 101 -4.57 4.57 8.19
C GLY A 101 -3.95 3.38 7.45
N ASN A 102 -4.57 2.20 7.56
CA ASN A 102 -4.12 1.02 6.82
C ASN A 102 -4.16 1.22 5.29
N ALA A 103 -5.20 1.89 4.77
CA ALA A 103 -5.28 2.22 3.34
C ALA A 103 -4.18 3.21 2.90
N LEU A 104 -3.90 4.22 3.71
CA LEU A 104 -2.83 5.18 3.47
C LEU A 104 -1.44 4.52 3.54
N GLY A 105 -1.25 3.54 4.42
CA GLY A 105 -0.02 2.75 4.48
C GLY A 105 0.18 1.94 3.19
N MET A 106 -0.90 1.35 2.67
CA MET A 106 -0.85 0.72 1.35
C MET A 106 -0.54 1.72 0.25
N VAL A 107 -1.03 2.96 0.30
CA VAL A 107 -0.63 4.01 -0.66
C VAL A 107 0.85 4.35 -0.57
N GLY A 108 1.42 4.42 0.63
CA GLY A 108 2.84 4.71 0.84
C GLY A 108 3.77 3.61 0.35
N VAL A 109 3.31 2.35 0.36
CA VAL A 109 4.12 1.17 -0.01
C VAL A 109 3.82 0.64 -1.41
N ALA A 110 2.58 0.75 -1.89
CA ALA A 110 2.12 0.09 -3.10
C ALA A 110 2.18 0.98 -4.35
N GLY A 111 2.72 0.36 -5.40
CA GLY A 111 2.10 0.39 -6.72
C GLY A 111 0.80 -0.43 -6.74
N GLY A 112 -0.37 0.20 -6.73
CA GLY A 112 -1.65 -0.44 -7.13
C GLY A 112 -2.76 -0.44 -6.08
N GLY A 113 -3.74 0.43 -6.28
CA GLY A 113 -5.00 0.51 -5.52
C GLY A 113 -5.95 -0.65 -5.79
N GLY A 114 -5.61 -1.84 -5.29
CA GLY A 114 -6.55 -2.96 -5.22
C GLY A 114 -7.54 -2.75 -4.07
N PRO A 115 -8.87 -2.75 -4.31
CA PRO A 115 -9.82 -2.70 -3.21
C PRO A 115 -9.60 -3.90 -2.27
N PRO A 116 -9.66 -3.72 -0.94
CA PRO A 116 -9.52 -4.84 -0.02
C PRO A 116 -10.53 -5.93 -0.38
N PRO A 117 -10.14 -7.22 -0.31
CA PRO A 117 -11.02 -8.32 -0.69
C PRO A 117 -12.32 -8.23 0.09
N ARG A 118 -13.43 -7.96 -0.60
CA ARG A 118 -14.77 -7.98 -0.04
C ARG A 118 -15.06 -9.41 0.43
N ARG A 119 -14.88 -9.68 1.72
CA ARG A 119 -15.50 -10.88 2.29
C ARG A 119 -17.00 -10.67 2.28
N ARG A 120 -17.71 -11.65 1.72
CA ARG A 120 -19.17 -11.76 1.75
C ARG A 120 -19.66 -11.54 3.18
N PRO A 121 -20.82 -10.90 3.38
CA PRO A 121 -21.43 -10.83 4.69
C PRO A 121 -21.50 -12.24 5.26
N ARG A 122 -21.00 -12.42 6.49
CA ARG A 122 -21.36 -13.58 7.30
C ARG A 122 -22.89 -13.49 7.44
N ALA A 123 -23.60 -14.33 6.70
CA ALA A 123 -24.99 -14.64 7.01
C ALA A 123 -25.04 -15.18 8.45
N PRO A 124 -26.16 -14.96 9.16
CA PRO A 124 -26.33 -15.32 10.57
C PRO A 124 -26.08 -16.81 10.84
#